data_AF-A0A9W8XWI8-F1
#
_entry.id   AF-A0A9W8XWI8-F1
#
_cell.length_a   1.000
_cell.length_b   1.000
_cell.length_c   1.000
_cell.angle_alpha   90.00
_cell.angle_beta   90.00
_cell.angle_gamma   90.00
#
_symmetry.space_group_name_H-M   'P 1'
#
loop_
_entity.id
_entity.type
_entity.pdbx_description
1 polymer ?
#
loop_
_entity_poly.entity_id
_entity_poly.type
_entity_poly.pdbx_seq_one_letter_code
_entity_poly.pdbx_strand_id
1 'polypeptide(L)'
;MPWLSLGARAYTLGPVEKPIAARTNHLKLVTTLLKPLLSENASVTLPNDNNWDALQIRGTSPRIHPNFVVVIEPATEEDVQKTVQYASTSGTPFLAVSGSHGWTKTLNNMPYGVQINMRKLNSITLDLGGKTATVGGGTLQWELNRALYAGNKQAGNSLFRNTREPITTVSDT
;
A
#
# COMPACT_ATOMS: atom_id res chain seq x y z
N MET A 1 46.28 4.76 6.44
CA MET A 1 44.88 5.09 6.72
C MET A 1 43.97 3.99 6.17
N PRO A 2 43.44 3.04 6.96
CA PRO A 2 42.38 2.16 6.49
C PRO A 2 41.01 2.66 6.99
N TRP A 3 40.06 2.73 6.06
CA TRP A 3 38.66 3.07 6.28
C TRP A 3 37.94 1.93 7.02
N LEU A 4 37.13 2.30 8.03
CA LEU A 4 36.22 1.40 8.75
C LEU A 4 35.04 1.03 7.84
N SER A 5 34.90 -0.27 7.55
CA SER A 5 33.67 -0.86 7.01
C SER A 5 32.67 -0.98 8.16
N LEU A 6 31.58 -0.21 8.11
CA LEU A 6 30.41 -0.48 8.96
C LEU A 6 29.75 -1.77 8.46
N GLY A 7 29.80 -2.79 9.31
CA GLY A 7 29.22 -4.10 9.02
C GLY A 7 27.73 -4.04 8.69
N ALA A 8 27.38 -4.51 7.50
CA ALA A 8 26.02 -4.92 7.20
C ALA A 8 25.70 -6.13 8.08
N ARG A 9 24.76 -5.98 9.02
CA ARG A 9 24.18 -7.13 9.73
C ARG A 9 23.45 -8.00 8.70
N ALA A 10 24.05 -9.12 8.35
CA ALA A 10 23.36 -10.18 7.63
C ALA A 10 22.26 -10.74 8.53
N TYR A 11 21.00 -10.48 8.19
CA TYR A 11 19.88 -11.21 8.76
C TYR A 11 19.91 -12.62 8.18
N THR A 12 20.37 -13.57 8.99
CA THR A 12 20.34 -14.99 8.64
C THR A 12 18.88 -15.43 8.50
N LEU A 13 18.46 -15.76 7.28
CA LEU A 13 17.15 -16.31 6.97
C LEU A 13 17.08 -17.75 7.48
N GLY A 14 16.52 -17.92 8.68
CA GLY A 14 16.09 -19.23 9.18
C GLY A 14 14.87 -19.77 8.42
N PRO A 15 14.49 -21.05 8.62
CA PRO A 15 13.43 -21.70 7.87
C PRO A 15 12.09 -20.98 8.00
N VAL A 16 11.36 -20.96 6.88
CA VAL A 16 10.05 -20.33 6.68
C VAL A 16 8.99 -21.11 7.46
N GLU A 17 8.88 -20.83 8.75
CA GLU A 17 7.67 -21.01 9.55
C GLU A 17 7.87 -20.22 10.86
N LYS A 18 7.50 -18.94 10.86
CA LYS A 18 7.32 -18.24 12.14
C LYS A 18 6.20 -18.96 12.90
N PRO A 19 6.42 -19.38 14.17
CA PRO A 19 5.51 -20.27 14.88
C PRO A 19 4.10 -19.67 14.95
N ILE A 20 3.08 -20.53 14.94
CA ILE A 20 1.65 -20.16 15.05
C ILE A 20 1.44 -19.13 16.17
N ALA A 21 2.14 -19.26 17.29
CA ALA A 21 2.13 -18.32 18.40
C ALA A 21 2.50 -16.88 18.01
N ALA A 22 3.48 -16.67 17.12
CA ALA A 22 3.83 -15.34 16.62
C ALA A 22 2.68 -14.74 15.80
N ARG A 23 2.03 -15.53 14.92
CA ARG A 23 0.85 -15.08 14.18
C ARG A 23 -0.30 -14.73 15.12
N THR A 24 -0.59 -15.56 16.13
CA THR A 24 -1.63 -15.31 17.13
C THR A 24 -1.35 -14.02 17.91
N ASN A 25 -0.10 -13.76 18.29
CA ASN A 25 0.29 -12.52 18.96
C ASN A 25 0.10 -11.30 18.07
N HIS A 26 0.49 -11.36 16.78
CA HIS A 26 0.25 -10.26 15.84
C HIS A 26 -1.25 -9.98 15.66
N LEU A 27 -2.08 -11.02 15.48
CA LEU A 27 -3.53 -10.86 15.36
C LEU A 27 -4.16 -10.22 16.60
N LYS A 28 -3.71 -10.63 17.79
CA LYS A 28 -4.17 -10.07 19.06
C LYS A 28 -3.77 -8.60 19.20
N LEU A 29 -2.53 -8.26 18.86
CA LEU A 29 -2.02 -6.88 18.90
C LEU A 29 -2.76 -5.98 17.92
N VAL A 30 -2.99 -6.42 16.68
CA VAL A 30 -3.75 -5.63 15.69
C VAL A 30 -5.17 -5.36 16.19
N THR A 31 -5.85 -6.40 16.69
CA THR A 31 -7.25 -6.28 17.12
C THR A 31 -7.40 -5.41 18.38
N THR A 32 -6.43 -5.46 19.29
CA THR A 32 -6.52 -4.76 20.59
C THR A 32 -5.95 -3.36 20.54
N LEU A 33 -4.86 -3.13 19.80
CA LEU A 33 -4.12 -1.87 19.80
C LEU A 33 -4.39 -1.01 18.57
N LEU A 34 -4.48 -1.62 17.38
CA LEU A 34 -4.63 -0.84 16.15
C LEU A 34 -6.09 -0.54 15.85
N LYS A 35 -6.96 -1.56 15.85
CA LYS A 35 -8.38 -1.42 15.47
C LYS A 35 -9.11 -0.26 16.19
N PRO A 36 -8.94 -0.03 17.51
CA PRO A 36 -9.62 1.08 18.19
C PRO A 36 -9.11 2.47 17.82
N LEU A 37 -7.92 2.57 17.22
CA LEU A 37 -7.33 3.85 16.83
C LEU A 37 -7.74 4.28 15.41
N LEU A 38 -8.19 3.32 14.60
CA LEU A 38 -8.60 3.59 13.22
C LEU A 38 -9.95 4.32 13.17
N SER A 39 -10.17 5.05 12.08
CA SER A 39 -11.42 5.70 11.78
C SER A 39 -12.55 4.67 11.59
N GLU A 40 -13.80 5.11 11.77
CA GLU A 40 -15.00 4.27 11.64
C GLU A 40 -15.09 3.56 10.28
N ASN A 41 -14.61 4.21 9.22
CA ASN A 41 -14.68 3.70 7.84
C ASN A 41 -13.49 2.80 7.47
N ALA A 42 -12.47 2.68 8.33
CA ALA A 42 -11.36 1.76 8.11
C ALA A 42 -11.81 0.31 8.36
N SER A 43 -11.30 -0.64 7.58
CA SER A 43 -11.55 -2.08 7.80
C SER A 43 -10.28 -2.82 8.16
N VAL A 44 -10.44 -3.81 9.03
CA VAL A 44 -9.41 -4.77 9.43
C VAL A 44 -9.93 -6.15 9.05
N THR A 45 -9.23 -6.81 8.12
CA THR A 45 -9.61 -8.12 7.58
C THR A 45 -8.57 -9.16 7.98
N LEU A 46 -9.01 -10.21 8.67
CA LEU A 46 -8.20 -11.32 9.14
C LEU A 46 -8.25 -12.50 8.15
N PRO A 47 -7.32 -13.48 8.24
CA PRO A 47 -7.24 -14.61 7.31
C PRO A 47 -8.51 -15.47 7.19
N ASN A 48 -9.37 -15.46 8.21
CA ASN A 48 -10.59 -16.26 8.23
C ASN A 48 -11.84 -15.47 7.80
N ASP A 49 -11.69 -14.20 7.46
CA ASP A 49 -12.82 -13.36 7.04
C ASP A 49 -13.15 -13.62 5.55
N ASN A 50 -14.43 -13.54 5.20
CA ASN A 50 -14.91 -13.85 3.83
C ASN A 50 -14.25 -13.01 2.73
N ASN A 51 -13.80 -11.79 3.05
CA ASN A 51 -13.18 -10.89 2.08
C ASN A 51 -11.67 -11.13 1.91
N TRP A 52 -11.06 -12.01 2.71
CA TRP A 52 -9.61 -12.20 2.72
C TRP A 52 -9.06 -12.54 1.33
N ASP A 53 -9.62 -13.56 0.68
CA ASP A 53 -9.10 -14.06 -0.60
C ASP A 53 -9.17 -13.00 -1.69
N ALA A 54 -10.25 -12.19 -1.72
CA ALA A 54 -10.39 -11.09 -2.67
C ALA A 54 -9.29 -10.03 -2.49
N LEU A 55 -8.86 -9.77 -1.26
CA LEU A 55 -7.81 -8.80 -0.92
C LEU A 55 -6.39 -9.32 -1.19
N GLN A 56 -6.23 -10.62 -1.44
CA GLN A 56 -4.95 -11.23 -1.84
C GLN A 56 -4.74 -11.25 -3.36
N ILE A 57 -5.78 -10.95 -4.15
CA ILE A 57 -5.71 -10.99 -5.61
C ILE A 57 -4.67 -9.99 -6.12
N ARG A 58 -3.80 -10.48 -7.01
CA ARG A 58 -2.71 -9.73 -7.61
C ARG A 58 -2.36 -10.30 -8.97
N GLY A 59 -2.11 -9.43 -9.94
CA GLY A 59 -1.87 -9.82 -11.34
C GLY A 59 -0.60 -10.64 -11.56
N THR A 60 0.25 -10.78 -10.54
CA THR A 60 1.51 -11.54 -10.62
C THR A 60 1.48 -12.84 -9.80
N SER A 61 0.31 -13.24 -9.29
CA SER A 61 0.07 -14.55 -8.68
C SER A 61 0.10 -15.68 -9.75
N PRO A 62 0.56 -16.91 -9.44
CA PRO A 62 1.11 -17.37 -8.16
C PRO A 62 2.61 -17.07 -7.99
N ARG A 63 3.28 -16.55 -9.02
CA ARG A 63 4.73 -16.35 -9.04
C ARG A 63 5.22 -15.43 -7.92
N ILE A 64 4.44 -14.41 -7.61
CA ILE A 64 4.68 -13.49 -6.51
C ILE A 64 3.46 -13.60 -5.58
N HIS A 65 3.71 -13.76 -4.30
CA HIS A 65 2.68 -13.98 -3.29
C HIS A 65 3.27 -13.63 -1.92
N PRO A 66 3.29 -12.33 -1.55
CA PRO A 66 3.70 -11.91 -0.22
C PRO A 66 2.78 -12.51 0.84
N ASN A 67 3.32 -12.87 2.00
CA ASN A 67 2.52 -13.46 3.07
C ASN A 67 2.08 -12.38 4.07
N PHE A 68 0.78 -12.29 4.34
CA PHE A 68 0.20 -11.34 5.30
C PHE A 68 -0.48 -12.06 6.46
N VAL A 69 -0.57 -11.36 7.59
CA VAL A 69 -1.36 -11.79 8.76
C VAL A 69 -2.62 -10.98 8.94
N VAL A 70 -2.68 -9.80 8.33
CA VAL A 70 -3.84 -8.91 8.36
C VAL A 70 -3.82 -7.99 7.15
N VAL A 71 -5.01 -7.62 6.68
CA VAL A 71 -5.19 -6.53 5.73
C VAL A 71 -5.87 -5.37 6.45
N ILE A 72 -5.31 -4.17 6.31
CA ILE A 72 -5.90 -2.92 6.76
C ILE A 72 -6.28 -2.12 5.53
N GLU A 73 -7.54 -1.71 5.43
CA GLU A 73 -8.03 -0.81 4.40
C GLU A 73 -8.30 0.57 5.05
N PRO A 74 -7.30 1.46 5.12
CA PRO A 74 -7.43 2.81 5.68
C PRO A 74 -8.49 3.61 4.93
N ALA A 75 -9.27 4.42 5.63
CA ALA A 75 -10.23 5.35 5.02
C ALA A 75 -9.74 6.80 5.04
N THR A 76 -8.69 7.10 5.81
CA THR A 76 -8.05 8.41 5.93
C THR A 76 -6.53 8.29 5.92
N GLU A 77 -5.82 9.40 5.72
CA GLU A 77 -4.36 9.47 5.86
C GLU A 77 -3.92 9.14 7.28
N GLU A 78 -4.71 9.52 8.29
CA GLU A 78 -4.43 9.24 9.70
C GLU A 78 -4.44 7.73 9.99
N ASP A 79 -5.33 6.96 9.35
CA ASP A 79 -5.35 5.50 9.46
C ASP A 79 -4.05 4.87 8.95
N VAL A 80 -3.49 5.41 7.87
CA VAL A 80 -2.20 4.96 7.32
C VAL A 80 -1.09 5.26 8.33
N GLN A 81 -1.05 6.47 8.87
CA GLN A 81 -0.05 6.89 9.85
C GLN A 81 -0.08 5.99 11.09
N LYS A 82 -1.27 5.76 11.66
CA LYS A 82 -1.46 4.88 12.82
C LYS A 82 -1.06 3.44 12.52
N THR A 83 -1.38 2.94 11.33
CA THR A 83 -1.01 1.58 10.91
C THR A 83 0.51 1.43 10.76
N VAL A 84 1.19 2.40 10.15
CA VAL A 84 2.65 2.42 10.02
C VAL A 84 3.34 2.56 11.38
N GLN A 85 2.82 3.43 12.24
CA GLN A 85 3.34 3.61 13.61
C GLN A 85 3.19 2.33 14.43
N TYR A 86 2.03 1.68 14.38
CA TYR A 86 1.82 0.37 14.99
C TYR A 86 2.80 -0.67 14.44
N ALA A 87 2.94 -0.77 13.12
CA ALA A 87 3.82 -1.74 12.49
C ALA A 87 5.30 -1.50 12.90
N SER A 88 5.74 -0.24 12.93
CA SER A 88 7.08 0.15 13.35
C SER A 88 7.35 -0.17 14.83
N THR A 89 6.46 0.25 15.74
CA THR A 89 6.61 0.04 17.18
C THR A 89 6.55 -1.44 17.58
N SER A 90 5.76 -2.25 16.87
CA SER A 90 5.65 -3.70 17.10
C SER A 90 6.70 -4.54 16.38
N GLY A 91 7.56 -3.92 15.54
CA GLY A 91 8.51 -4.64 14.69
C GLY A 91 7.83 -5.53 13.64
N THR A 92 6.58 -5.22 13.28
CA THR A 92 5.81 -5.97 12.27
C THR A 92 6.08 -5.36 10.89
N PRO A 93 6.57 -6.14 9.91
CA PRO A 93 6.74 -5.64 8.54
C PRO A 93 5.39 -5.28 7.91
N PHE A 94 5.40 -4.28 7.03
CA PHE A 94 4.20 -3.86 6.31
C PHE A 94 4.50 -3.62 4.82
N LEU A 95 3.46 -3.70 3.99
CA LEU A 95 3.52 -3.34 2.58
C LEU A 95 2.25 -2.57 2.20
N ALA A 96 2.44 -1.38 1.63
CA ALA A 96 1.36 -0.64 1.00
C ALA A 96 1.03 -1.25 -0.38
N VAL A 97 -0.26 -1.43 -0.65
CA VAL A 97 -0.78 -2.06 -1.85
C VAL A 97 -1.91 -1.21 -2.43
N SER A 98 -1.77 -0.83 -3.71
CA SER A 98 -2.84 -0.18 -4.49
C SER A 98 -3.24 -1.06 -5.67
N GLY A 99 -2.56 -0.94 -6.83
CA GLY A 99 -2.89 -1.71 -8.04
C GLY A 99 -2.34 -3.13 -8.12
N SER A 100 -1.61 -3.61 -7.11
CA SER A 100 -1.11 -5.00 -7.02
C SER A 100 -0.26 -5.51 -8.21
N HIS A 101 0.30 -4.61 -9.03
CA HIS A 101 1.15 -4.94 -10.20
C HIS A 101 2.66 -5.02 -9.88
N GLY A 102 3.04 -5.23 -8.62
CA GLY A 102 4.45 -5.42 -8.25
C GLY A 102 5.02 -6.75 -8.79
N TRP A 103 6.07 -6.66 -9.61
CA TRP A 103 6.74 -7.81 -10.27
C TRP A 103 8.08 -8.22 -9.65
N THR A 104 8.53 -7.52 -8.60
CA THR A 104 9.80 -7.84 -7.95
C THR A 104 9.64 -9.06 -7.03
N LYS A 105 10.47 -10.10 -7.24
CA LYS A 105 10.46 -11.32 -6.42
C LYS A 105 10.72 -11.07 -4.93
N THR A 106 11.40 -9.97 -4.60
CA THR A 106 11.66 -9.55 -3.20
C THR A 106 10.39 -9.34 -2.39
N LEU A 107 9.24 -9.11 -3.02
CA LEU A 107 7.94 -9.02 -2.33
C LEU A 107 7.57 -10.34 -1.64
N ASN A 108 8.05 -11.48 -2.14
CA ASN A 108 7.84 -12.79 -1.50
C ASN A 108 8.59 -12.93 -0.17
N ASN A 109 9.57 -12.06 0.09
CA ASN A 109 10.30 -12.07 1.36
C ASN A 109 9.49 -11.45 2.50
N MET A 110 8.25 -10.98 2.24
CA MET A 110 7.34 -10.50 3.27
C MET A 110 7.07 -11.59 4.30
N PRO A 111 7.55 -11.46 5.56
CA PRO A 111 7.53 -12.55 6.51
C PRO A 111 6.31 -12.43 7.42
N TYR A 112 5.12 -12.61 6.85
CA TYR A 112 3.83 -12.56 7.57
C TYR A 112 3.57 -11.19 8.19
N GLY A 113 3.40 -10.17 7.34
CA GLY A 113 3.25 -8.75 7.73
C GLY A 113 1.84 -8.17 7.58
N VAL A 114 1.74 -6.84 7.72
CA VAL A 114 0.52 -6.07 7.49
C VAL A 114 0.42 -5.66 6.02
N GLN A 115 -0.67 -5.99 5.34
CA GLN A 115 -1.02 -5.36 4.07
C GLN A 115 -1.77 -4.06 4.37
N ILE A 116 -1.27 -2.93 3.88
CA ILE A 116 -1.98 -1.64 3.91
C ILE A 116 -2.60 -1.45 2.52
N ASN A 117 -3.87 -1.82 2.38
CA ASN A 117 -4.59 -1.69 1.12
C ASN A 117 -5.14 -0.28 0.96
N MET A 118 -4.48 0.52 0.13
CA MET A 118 -4.74 1.94 -0.03
C MET A 118 -5.99 2.25 -0.87
N ARG A 119 -6.70 1.24 -1.41
CA ARG A 119 -7.73 1.44 -2.45
C ARG A 119 -8.89 2.37 -2.09
N LYS A 120 -9.21 2.56 -0.80
CA LYS A 120 -10.21 3.54 -0.34
C LYS A 120 -9.72 4.99 -0.46
N LEU A 121 -8.42 5.22 -0.51
CA LEU A 121 -7.78 6.53 -0.71
C LEU A 121 -7.58 6.79 -2.21
N ASN A 122 -8.67 6.77 -2.99
CA ASN A 122 -8.65 6.88 -4.46
C ASN A 122 -9.28 8.20 -4.98
N SER A 123 -9.28 9.24 -4.16
CA SER A 123 -9.82 10.56 -4.54
C SER A 123 -8.99 11.21 -5.64
N ILE A 124 -9.65 11.92 -6.55
CA ILE A 124 -9.00 12.71 -7.60
C ILE A 124 -9.67 14.08 -7.62
N THR A 125 -8.89 15.13 -7.35
CA THR A 125 -9.37 16.52 -7.34
C THR A 125 -8.54 17.34 -8.31
N LEU A 126 -9.20 17.98 -9.28
CA LEU A 126 -8.58 18.95 -10.18
C LEU A 126 -8.64 20.34 -9.55
N ASP A 127 -7.54 21.08 -9.62
CA ASP A 127 -7.55 22.51 -9.29
C ASP A 127 -8.47 23.29 -10.25
N LEU A 128 -8.96 24.45 -9.83
CA LEU A 128 -9.84 25.33 -10.62
C LEU A 128 -9.22 25.72 -11.97
N GLY A 129 -7.89 25.85 -12.05
CA GLY A 129 -7.19 26.12 -13.31
C GLY A 129 -7.00 24.89 -14.19
N GLY A 130 -7.30 23.69 -13.70
CA GLY A 130 -7.09 22.41 -14.38
C GLY A 130 -5.64 22.15 -14.76
N LYS A 131 -4.68 22.76 -14.05
CA LYS A 131 -3.23 22.59 -14.28
C LYS A 131 -2.61 21.57 -13.34
N THR A 132 -3.24 21.29 -12.21
CA THR A 132 -2.76 20.33 -11.23
C THR A 132 -3.88 19.40 -10.79
N ALA A 133 -3.50 18.21 -10.33
CA ALA A 133 -4.41 17.24 -9.74
C ALA A 133 -3.83 16.74 -8.40
N THR A 134 -4.69 16.67 -7.38
CA THR A 134 -4.42 15.99 -6.12
C THR A 134 -5.02 14.59 -6.21
N VAL A 135 -4.20 13.57 -5.97
CA VAL A 135 -4.56 12.17 -6.22
C VAL A 135 -4.26 11.35 -4.98
N GLY A 136 -5.24 10.61 -4.47
CA GLY A 136 -5.00 9.72 -3.34
C GLY A 136 -4.13 8.54 -3.75
N GLY A 137 -3.21 8.10 -2.88
CA GLY A 137 -2.23 7.04 -3.20
C GLY A 137 -2.82 5.66 -3.53
N GLY A 138 -4.11 5.46 -3.28
CA GLY A 138 -4.87 4.28 -3.69
C GLY A 138 -5.31 4.27 -5.14
N THR A 139 -5.24 5.41 -5.83
CA THR A 139 -5.81 5.60 -7.17
C THR A 139 -5.14 4.73 -8.22
N LEU A 140 -5.93 4.07 -9.07
CA LEU A 140 -5.41 3.34 -10.21
C LEU A 140 -5.19 4.28 -11.40
N GLN A 141 -4.18 3.97 -12.21
CA GLN A 141 -3.85 4.76 -13.40
C GLN A 141 -5.05 4.99 -14.33
N TRP A 142 -5.93 3.99 -14.48
CA TRP A 142 -7.12 4.13 -15.33
C TRP A 142 -8.17 5.06 -14.73
N GLU A 143 -8.32 5.11 -13.40
CA GLU A 143 -9.22 6.03 -12.69
C GLU A 143 -8.75 7.47 -12.89
N LEU A 144 -7.44 7.71 -12.69
CA LEU A 144 -6.82 9.01 -12.92
C LEU A 144 -7.01 9.47 -14.36
N ASN A 145 -6.65 8.62 -15.33
CA ASN A 145 -6.80 8.97 -16.74
C ASN A 145 -8.24 9.30 -17.09
N ARG A 146 -9.21 8.50 -16.63
CA ARG A 146 -10.63 8.77 -16.89
C ARG A 146 -11.07 10.14 -16.34
N ALA A 147 -10.67 10.47 -15.11
CA ALA A 147 -11.01 11.75 -14.48
C ALA A 147 -10.40 12.95 -15.23
N LEU A 148 -9.12 12.85 -15.60
CA LEU A 148 -8.44 13.90 -16.37
C LEU A 148 -9.08 14.10 -17.75
N TYR A 149 -9.41 13.00 -18.44
CA TYR A 149 -10.03 13.06 -19.77
C TYR A 149 -11.39 13.76 -19.74
N ALA A 150 -12.19 13.56 -18.69
CA ALA A 150 -13.46 14.27 -18.52
C ALA A 150 -13.27 15.79 -18.40
N GLY A 151 -12.11 16.25 -17.88
CA GLY A 151 -11.71 17.65 -17.81
C GLY A 151 -10.92 18.16 -19.03
N ASN A 152 -10.83 17.39 -20.12
CA ASN A 152 -9.95 17.67 -21.27
C ASN A 152 -8.46 17.80 -20.90
N LYS A 153 -8.02 17.06 -19.87
CA LYS A 153 -6.64 17.01 -19.37
C LYS A 153 -6.02 15.63 -19.54
N GLN A 154 -4.70 15.55 -19.39
CA GLN A 154 -3.93 14.30 -19.36
C GLN A 154 -2.73 14.44 -18.41
N ALA A 155 -2.31 13.32 -17.80
CA ALA A 155 -1.09 13.25 -17.03
C ALA A 155 0.10 12.95 -17.95
N GLY A 156 1.12 13.82 -17.91
CA GLY A 156 2.31 13.72 -18.76
C GLY A 156 2.16 14.37 -20.14
N ASN A 157 3.29 14.51 -20.83
CA ASN A 157 3.33 15.05 -22.19
C ASN A 157 3.04 13.93 -23.19
N SER A 158 2.05 14.15 -24.07
CA SER A 158 1.82 13.25 -25.20
C SER A 158 2.92 13.44 -26.26
N LEU A 159 3.46 12.34 -26.78
CA LEU A 159 4.48 12.36 -27.84
C LEU A 159 3.91 12.81 -29.20
N PHE A 160 2.59 12.75 -29.38
CA PHE A 160 1.90 13.32 -30.52
C PHE A 160 1.21 14.60 -30.06
N ARG A 161 1.23 15.66 -30.89
CA ARG A 161 0.49 16.91 -30.61
C ARG A 161 -1.01 16.60 -30.51
N ASN A 162 -1.44 16.31 -29.30
CA ASN A 162 -2.84 16.24 -28.91
C ASN A 162 -3.31 17.68 -28.63
N THR A 163 -4.54 18.04 -29.00
CA THR A 163 -5.12 19.38 -28.73
C THR A 163 -5.43 19.63 -27.24
N ARG A 164 -4.89 18.81 -26.33
CA ARG A 164 -5.24 18.76 -24.91
C ARG A 164 -4.07 19.21 -24.04
N GLU A 165 -4.37 20.05 -23.07
CA GLU A 165 -3.37 20.64 -22.17
C GLU A 165 -2.95 19.64 -21.07
N PRO A 166 -1.65 19.39 -20.89
CA PRO A 166 -1.14 18.55 -19.81
C PRO A 166 -1.31 19.23 -18.45
N ILE A 167 -1.45 18.42 -17.38
CA ILE A 167 -1.25 18.92 -16.01
C ILE A 167 0.25 19.05 -15.71
N THR A 168 0.65 20.12 -15.03
CA THR A 168 2.04 20.46 -14.71
C THR A 168 2.56 19.73 -13.47
N THR A 169 1.67 19.29 -12.58
CA THR A 169 2.04 18.60 -11.32
C THR A 169 0.93 17.68 -10.83
N VAL A 170 1.33 16.50 -10.35
CA VAL A 170 0.49 15.56 -9.59
C VAL A 170 1.08 15.48 -8.19
N SER A 171 0.26 15.68 -7.17
CA SER A 171 0.66 15.56 -5.77
C SER A 171 -0.21 14.52 -5.07
N ASP A 172 0.43 13.68 -4.27
CA ASP A 172 -0.26 12.74 -3.40
C ASP A 172 -0.61 13.42 -2.07
N THR A 173 -1.79 13.13 -1.54
CA THR A 173 -2.20 13.42 -0.16
C THR A 173 -2.42 12.13 0.59
#